data_AF-A0A9E4LTZ8-F1
#
_entry.id   AF-A0A9E4LTZ8-F1
#
_cell.length_a   1.000
_cell.length_b   1.000
_cell.length_c   1.000
_cell.angle_alpha   90.00
_cell.angle_beta   90.00
_cell.angle_gamma   90.00
#
_symmetry.space_group_name_H-M   'P 1'
#
loop_
_entity.id
_entity.type
_entity.pdbx_description
1 polymer ?
#
loop_
_entity_poly.entity_id
_entity_poly.type
_entity_poly.pdbx_seq_one_letter_code
_entity_poly.pdbx_strand_id
1 'polypeptide(L)'
;MRRRPVRLIAAATVAGVLSVLSVQAGSAASDNWPQFRGPDGTAVIADDPALPESWSTTENVAWRTPIPGLGWSSPIVWGDRVFVTTVVADEDYEGPRTGLYLPAGGADTPPDPPPGTHHWLLLCFDLGSGELLWQRTAHSGPMTATIHPKNS
;
A
#
# COMPACT_ATOMS: atom_id res chain seq x y z
N MET A 1 69.20 42.58 -38.60
CA MET A 1 67.92 42.85 -39.29
C MET A 1 66.82 42.08 -38.57
N ARG A 2 65.84 42.81 -38.04
CA ARG A 2 64.48 42.43 -37.59
C ARG A 2 64.27 41.26 -36.59
N ARG A 3 63.62 41.67 -35.49
CA ARG A 3 63.04 40.95 -34.36
C ARG A 3 61.91 40.00 -34.77
N ARG A 4 61.67 38.95 -33.96
CA ARG A 4 60.37 38.69 -33.28
C ARG A 4 60.50 37.55 -32.25
N PRO A 5 60.01 37.72 -31.00
CA PRO A 5 59.99 36.65 -30.00
C PRO A 5 58.79 35.73 -30.22
N VAL A 6 59.01 34.41 -30.13
CA VAL A 6 57.92 33.42 -30.06
C VAL A 6 57.39 33.43 -28.62
N ARG A 7 56.11 33.77 -28.47
CA ARG A 7 55.41 33.73 -27.19
C ARG A 7 55.05 32.27 -26.87
N LEU A 8 55.50 31.78 -25.71
CA LEU A 8 54.97 30.56 -25.11
C LEU A 8 53.48 30.74 -24.84
N ILE A 9 52.64 29.92 -25.45
CA ILE A 9 51.25 29.74 -25.03
C ILE A 9 51.28 28.66 -23.95
N ALA A 10 51.11 29.07 -22.70
CA ALA A 10 50.82 28.15 -21.61
C ALA A 10 49.46 27.49 -21.89
N ALA A 11 49.47 26.19 -22.20
CA ALA A 11 48.26 25.40 -22.22
C ALA A 11 47.82 25.21 -20.76
N ALA A 12 46.84 26.00 -20.33
CA ALA A 12 46.20 25.83 -19.03
C ALA A 12 45.49 24.48 -19.01
N THR A 13 45.99 23.56 -18.20
CA THR A 13 45.32 22.31 -17.84
C THR A 13 44.02 22.63 -17.11
N VAL A 14 42.88 22.52 -17.79
CA VAL A 14 41.58 22.46 -17.12
C VAL A 14 41.36 21.00 -16.74
N ALA A 15 41.83 20.63 -15.56
CA ALA A 15 41.46 19.38 -14.92
C ALA A 15 39.97 19.46 -14.56
N GLY A 16 39.11 18.92 -15.41
CA GLY A 16 37.69 18.75 -15.11
C GLY A 16 37.51 17.73 -14.01
N VAL A 17 37.34 18.20 -12.77
CA VAL A 17 36.88 17.36 -11.66
C VAL A 17 35.40 17.09 -11.89
N LEU A 18 35.10 15.97 -12.54
CA LEU A 18 33.75 15.43 -12.62
C LEU A 18 33.42 14.82 -11.25
N SER A 19 32.92 15.65 -10.33
CA SER A 19 32.39 15.17 -9.06
C SER A 19 31.17 14.31 -9.33
N VAL A 20 31.35 12.99 -9.32
CA VAL A 20 30.26 12.02 -9.27
C VAL A 20 29.58 12.21 -7.91
N LEU A 21 28.50 13.00 -7.89
CA LEU A 21 27.54 13.01 -6.79
C LEU A 21 26.95 11.60 -6.74
N SER A 22 27.57 10.75 -5.92
CA SER A 22 26.98 9.49 -5.52
C SER A 22 25.74 9.86 -4.72
N VAL A 23 24.57 9.73 -5.34
CA VAL A 23 23.31 9.74 -4.59
C VAL A 23 23.35 8.46 -3.77
N GLN A 24 23.81 8.55 -2.52
CA GLN A 24 23.50 7.52 -1.54
C GLN A 24 21.98 7.54 -1.38
N ALA A 25 21.30 6.66 -2.13
CA ALA A 25 20.00 6.19 -1.73
C ALA A 25 20.22 5.50 -0.38
N GLY A 26 20.07 6.27 0.71
CA GLY A 26 19.98 5.69 2.03
C GLY A 26 18.79 4.74 1.97
N SER A 27 19.04 3.44 1.95
CA SER A 27 18.03 2.50 2.41
C SER A 27 17.84 2.85 3.87
N ALA A 28 16.89 3.73 4.18
CA ALA A 28 16.25 3.66 5.48
C ALA A 28 15.90 2.18 5.63
N ALA A 29 16.42 1.54 6.67
CA ALA A 29 15.96 0.21 7.01
C ALA A 29 14.46 0.38 7.23
N SER A 30 13.67 0.01 6.22
CA SER A 30 12.23 -0.03 6.32
C SER A 30 11.96 -1.12 7.32
N ASP A 31 11.51 -0.74 8.51
CA ASP A 31 10.93 -1.67 9.47
C ASP A 31 9.66 -2.24 8.83
N ASN A 32 9.83 -3.36 8.14
CA ASN A 32 8.75 -4.02 7.43
C ASN A 32 7.64 -4.40 8.41
N TRP A 33 6.41 -4.47 7.92
CA TRP A 33 5.25 -4.99 8.66
C TRP A 33 4.70 -6.20 7.91
N PRO A 34 5.33 -7.38 8.02
CA PRO A 34 5.11 -8.48 7.08
C PRO A 34 3.83 -9.28 7.33
N GLN A 35 3.15 -9.09 8.46
CA GLN A 35 2.02 -9.91 8.88
C GLN A 35 1.03 -9.15 9.76
N PHE A 36 -0.11 -9.79 10.05
CA PHE A 36 -1.06 -9.28 11.03
C PHE A 36 -0.36 -9.05 12.37
N ARG A 37 -0.53 -7.85 12.92
CA ARG A 37 0.13 -7.40 14.17
C ARG A 37 1.66 -7.26 14.07
N GLY A 38 2.23 -7.17 12.88
CA GLY A 38 3.60 -6.72 12.66
C GLY A 38 4.67 -7.80 12.86
N PRO A 39 5.96 -7.43 12.83
CA PRO A 39 7.09 -8.35 12.84
C PRO A 39 7.01 -9.41 13.93
N ASP A 40 6.65 -8.99 15.14
CA ASP A 40 6.58 -9.87 16.32
C ASP A 40 5.16 -10.37 16.62
N GLY A 41 4.16 -9.99 15.81
CA GLY A 41 2.76 -10.39 16.00
C GLY A 41 2.08 -9.75 17.22
N THR A 42 2.67 -8.71 17.82
CA THR A 42 2.18 -8.06 19.05
C THR A 42 1.37 -6.79 18.79
N ALA A 43 1.47 -6.21 17.59
CA ALA A 43 0.96 -4.88 17.23
C ALA A 43 1.58 -3.74 18.06
N VAL A 44 2.83 -3.92 18.47
CA VAL A 44 3.58 -2.93 19.28
C VAL A 44 4.80 -2.47 18.49
N ILE A 45 5.04 -1.17 18.46
CA ILE A 45 6.27 -0.53 17.97
C ILE A 45 6.95 0.21 19.12
N ALA A 46 8.22 0.57 18.94
CA ALA A 46 8.86 1.54 19.82
C ALA A 46 8.15 2.89 19.72
N ASP A 47 8.08 3.60 20.84
CA ASP A 47 7.54 4.95 20.89
C ASP A 47 8.43 5.92 20.10
N ASP A 48 7.82 6.91 19.44
CA ASP A 48 8.49 7.93 18.66
C ASP A 48 7.75 9.27 18.86
N PRO A 49 8.44 10.36 19.27
CA PRO A 49 7.83 11.69 19.42
C PRO A 49 7.14 12.25 18.16
N ALA A 50 7.42 11.69 16.99
CA ALA A 50 6.75 12.03 15.73
C ALA A 50 5.38 11.36 15.56
N LEU A 51 5.02 10.37 16.40
CA LEU A 51 3.70 9.74 16.35
C LEU A 51 2.62 10.74 16.76
N PRO A 52 1.58 10.94 15.94
CA PRO A 52 0.52 11.90 16.24
C PRO A 52 -0.41 11.38 17.35
N GLU A 53 -0.73 12.26 18.31
CA GLU A 53 -1.63 11.97 19.44
C GLU A 53 -3.12 12.14 19.10
N SER A 54 -3.44 12.86 18.03
CA SER A 54 -4.80 13.10 17.54
C SER A 54 -4.99 12.57 16.12
N TRP A 55 -6.21 12.14 15.78
CA TRP A 55 -6.54 11.65 14.44
C TRP A 55 -7.97 12.03 14.07
N SER A 56 -8.20 12.28 12.79
CA SER A 56 -9.55 12.32 12.21
C SER A 56 -9.53 11.74 10.81
N THR A 57 -10.66 11.84 10.10
CA THR A 57 -10.72 11.42 8.69
C THR A 57 -9.86 12.27 7.76
N THR A 58 -9.36 13.41 8.24
CA THR A 58 -8.58 14.39 7.47
C THR A 58 -7.35 14.91 8.21
N GLU A 59 -7.28 14.75 9.53
CA GLU A 59 -6.17 15.20 10.37
C GLU A 59 -5.17 14.06 10.57
N ASN A 60 -3.89 14.37 10.41
CA ASN A 60 -2.77 13.42 10.50
C ASN A 60 -2.84 12.25 9.49
N VAL A 61 -3.72 12.34 8.47
CA VAL A 61 -3.82 11.36 7.38
C VAL A 61 -2.82 11.71 6.27
N ALA A 62 -1.85 10.84 6.02
CA ALA A 62 -0.87 11.02 4.94
C ALA A 62 -1.51 10.89 3.54
N TRP A 63 -2.34 9.87 3.35
CA TRP A 63 -3.09 9.64 2.13
C TRP A 63 -4.28 8.71 2.39
N ARG A 64 -5.21 8.67 1.43
CA ARG A 64 -6.35 7.76 1.43
C ARG A 64 -6.63 7.30 0.01
N THR A 65 -6.80 5.99 -0.15
CA THR A 65 -7.06 5.36 -1.45
C THR A 65 -8.32 4.50 -1.38
N PRO A 66 -9.28 4.66 -2.31
CA PRO A 66 -10.41 3.74 -2.42
C PRO A 66 -9.95 2.32 -2.74
N ILE A 67 -10.47 1.33 -2.01
CA ILE A 67 -10.25 -0.09 -2.31
C ILE A 67 -11.52 -0.64 -2.98
N PRO A 68 -11.41 -1.31 -4.14
CA PRO A 68 -12.58 -1.86 -4.81
C PRO A 68 -13.11 -3.10 -4.08
N GLY A 69 -14.41 -3.35 -4.21
CA GLY A 69 -15.05 -4.55 -3.68
C GLY A 69 -15.15 -4.57 -2.15
N LEU A 70 -15.14 -5.78 -1.59
CA LEU A 70 -15.21 -6.03 -0.15
C LEU A 70 -13.98 -6.81 0.32
N GLY A 71 -13.35 -6.36 1.40
CA GLY A 71 -12.17 -6.99 1.96
C GLY A 71 -11.93 -6.60 3.42
N TRP A 72 -11.59 -7.60 4.23
CA TRP A 72 -11.28 -7.47 5.66
C TRP A 72 -9.81 -7.74 5.96
N SER A 73 -8.96 -7.50 4.96
CA SER A 73 -7.55 -7.79 5.09
C SER A 73 -6.87 -6.81 6.04
N SER A 74 -5.81 -7.28 6.68
CA SER A 74 -4.86 -6.41 7.37
C SER A 74 -3.75 -6.07 6.39
N PRO A 75 -3.49 -4.79 6.09
CA PRO A 75 -2.42 -4.40 5.18
C PRO A 75 -1.07 -4.87 5.74
N ILE A 76 -0.18 -5.27 4.84
CA ILE A 76 1.24 -5.51 5.16
C ILE A 76 2.12 -4.48 4.44
N VAL A 77 3.26 -4.16 5.02
CA VAL A 77 4.22 -3.21 4.46
C VAL A 77 5.56 -3.91 4.25
N TRP A 78 6.13 -3.75 3.05
CA TRP A 78 7.48 -4.26 2.75
C TRP A 78 8.25 -3.27 1.88
N GLY A 79 9.30 -2.65 2.43
CA GLY A 79 9.94 -1.49 1.82
C GLY A 79 8.93 -0.37 1.62
N ASP A 80 8.95 0.26 0.44
CA ASP A 80 8.04 1.36 0.09
C ASP A 80 6.70 0.88 -0.48
N ARG A 81 6.25 -0.32 -0.09
CA ARG A 81 5.06 -0.96 -0.67
C ARG A 81 4.07 -1.38 0.40
N VAL A 82 2.80 -1.09 0.17
CA VAL A 82 1.66 -1.58 0.96
C VAL A 82 0.91 -2.63 0.15
N PHE A 83 0.60 -3.76 0.75
CA PHE A 83 -0.15 -4.84 0.11
C PHE A 83 -1.47 -5.07 0.82
N VAL A 84 -2.54 -5.19 0.05
CA VAL A 84 -3.92 -5.37 0.53
C VAL A 84 -4.60 -6.43 -0.31
N THR A 85 -5.43 -7.27 0.31
CA THR A 85 -6.32 -8.19 -0.42
C THR A 85 -7.77 -7.71 -0.35
N THR A 86 -8.49 -7.89 -1.46
CA THR A 86 -9.92 -7.55 -1.59
C THR A 86 -10.60 -8.52 -2.54
N VAL A 87 -11.93 -8.51 -2.57
CA VAL A 87 -12.74 -9.33 -3.46
C VAL A 87 -13.73 -8.46 -4.21
N VAL A 88 -13.74 -8.54 -5.55
CA VAL A 88 -14.74 -7.90 -6.41
C VAL A 88 -15.65 -8.96 -7.01
N ALA A 89 -16.92 -8.66 -7.22
CA ALA A 89 -17.86 -9.56 -7.89
C ALA A 89 -18.33 -8.96 -9.22
N ASP A 90 -18.67 -9.84 -10.17
CA ASP A 90 -19.29 -9.45 -11.44
C ASP A 90 -20.72 -8.91 -11.26
N GLU A 91 -21.40 -9.37 -10.20
CA GLU A 91 -22.78 -9.04 -9.88
C GLU A 91 -22.86 -8.30 -8.54
N ASP A 92 -23.77 -7.33 -8.46
CA ASP A 92 -24.05 -6.65 -7.19
C ASP A 92 -24.70 -7.64 -6.21
N TYR A 93 -24.24 -7.61 -4.97
CA TYR A 93 -24.83 -8.35 -3.87
C TYR A 93 -24.91 -7.49 -2.62
N GLU A 94 -25.71 -7.94 -1.66
CA GLU A 94 -25.94 -7.18 -0.45
C GLU A 94 -24.65 -7.02 0.36
N GLY A 95 -24.25 -5.75 0.57
CA GLY A 95 -23.10 -5.40 1.39
C GLY A 95 -23.34 -5.64 2.89
N PRO A 96 -22.29 -5.47 3.70
CA PRO A 96 -22.38 -5.70 5.14
C PRO A 96 -23.41 -4.80 5.81
N ARG A 97 -24.29 -5.40 6.62
CA ARG A 97 -25.32 -4.67 7.37
C ARG A 97 -24.75 -4.16 8.68
N THR A 98 -24.94 -2.87 8.96
CA THR A 98 -24.63 -2.28 10.27
C THR A 98 -25.82 -2.48 11.23
N GLY A 99 -25.54 -2.71 12.52
CA GLY A 99 -26.57 -2.81 13.57
C GLY A 99 -26.94 -4.23 14.06
N LEU A 100 -27.96 -4.31 14.92
CA LEU A 100 -28.43 -5.58 15.48
C LEU A 100 -29.29 -6.32 14.45
N TYR A 101 -28.75 -7.41 13.90
CA TYR A 101 -29.52 -8.35 13.11
C TYR A 101 -30.33 -9.26 14.04
N LEU A 102 -31.64 -9.02 14.13
CA LEU A 102 -32.61 -9.97 14.66
C LEU A 102 -33.34 -10.58 13.47
N PRO A 103 -33.33 -11.90 13.27
CA PRO A 103 -34.08 -12.51 12.18
C PRO A 103 -35.57 -12.22 12.40
N ALA A 104 -36.18 -11.44 11.51
CA ALA A 104 -37.63 -11.26 11.50
C ALA A 104 -38.28 -12.62 11.22
N GLY A 105 -38.83 -13.26 12.25
CA GLY A 105 -39.52 -14.55 12.12
C GLY A 105 -38.76 -15.80 12.58
N GLY A 106 -37.61 -15.67 13.25
CA GLY A 106 -36.98 -16.79 13.96
C GLY A 106 -36.37 -17.89 13.07
N ALA A 107 -36.11 -17.60 11.80
CA ALA A 107 -35.37 -18.53 10.94
C ALA A 107 -33.86 -18.21 11.01
N ASP A 108 -33.09 -19.12 11.62
CA ASP A 108 -31.62 -19.13 11.63
C ASP A 108 -31.02 -19.57 10.28
N THR A 109 -31.75 -19.39 9.16
CA THR A 109 -31.27 -19.84 7.85
C THR A 109 -30.16 -18.89 7.38
N PRO A 110 -28.94 -19.41 7.14
CA PRO A 110 -27.87 -18.61 6.56
C PRO A 110 -28.31 -18.00 5.23
N PRO A 111 -27.90 -16.76 4.90
CA PRO A 111 -28.18 -16.17 3.60
C PRO A 111 -27.58 -17.03 2.49
N ASP A 112 -28.21 -17.06 1.32
CA ASP A 112 -27.63 -17.75 0.15
C ASP A 112 -26.23 -17.18 -0.18
N PRO A 113 -25.32 -17.99 -0.75
CA PRO A 113 -24.05 -17.48 -1.25
C PRO A 113 -24.27 -16.34 -2.26
N PRO A 114 -23.49 -15.26 -2.18
CA PRO A 114 -23.61 -14.18 -3.15
C PRO A 114 -23.42 -14.67 -4.59
N PRO A 115 -24.25 -14.18 -5.53
CA PRO A 115 -24.25 -14.64 -6.92
C PRO A 115 -23.00 -14.16 -7.67
N GLY A 116 -22.80 -14.71 -8.87
CA GLY A 116 -21.75 -14.29 -9.79
C GLY A 116 -20.35 -14.80 -9.45
N THR A 117 -19.43 -14.52 -10.38
CA THR A 117 -18.00 -14.82 -10.17
C THR A 117 -17.40 -13.76 -9.27
N HIS A 118 -16.63 -14.23 -8.29
CA HIS A 118 -15.83 -13.38 -7.42
C HIS A 118 -14.37 -13.45 -7.86
N HIS A 119 -13.68 -12.32 -7.79
CA HIS A 119 -12.27 -12.18 -8.10
C HIS A 119 -11.52 -11.72 -6.86
N TRP A 120 -10.67 -12.58 -6.33
CA TRP A 120 -9.80 -12.26 -5.20
C TRP A 120 -8.57 -11.56 -5.73
N LEU A 121 -8.40 -10.30 -5.36
CA LEU A 121 -7.33 -9.44 -5.82
C LEU A 121 -6.28 -9.24 -4.74
N LEU A 122 -5.01 -9.20 -5.17
CA LEU A 122 -3.88 -8.66 -4.43
C LEU A 122 -3.52 -7.31 -5.05
N LEU A 123 -3.61 -6.26 -4.25
CA LEU A 123 -3.29 -4.89 -4.62
C LEU A 123 -1.94 -4.50 -4.01
N CYS A 124 -1.14 -3.74 -4.75
CA CYS A 124 0.11 -3.17 -4.26
C CYS A 124 0.08 -1.65 -4.48
N PHE A 125 0.30 -0.91 -3.40
CA PHE A 125 0.34 0.54 -3.38
C PHE A 125 1.73 1.04 -3.01
N ASP A 126 2.06 2.26 -3.44
CA ASP A 126 3.20 3.01 -2.94
C ASP A 126 2.94 3.50 -1.51
N LEU A 127 3.90 3.32 -0.61
CA LEU A 127 3.76 3.70 0.80
C LEU A 127 3.71 5.22 1.01
N GLY A 128 4.41 5.98 0.16
CA GLY A 128 4.50 7.44 0.29
C GLY A 128 3.27 8.16 -0.25
N SER A 129 2.74 7.72 -1.39
CA SER A 129 1.63 8.39 -2.08
C SER A 129 0.27 7.70 -1.93
N GLY A 130 0.23 6.41 -1.62
CA GLY A 130 -0.98 5.60 -1.67
C GLY A 130 -1.44 5.25 -3.09
N GLU A 131 -0.63 5.53 -4.12
CA GLU A 131 -0.95 5.23 -5.52
C GLU A 131 -0.93 3.72 -5.77
N LEU A 132 -1.91 3.22 -6.53
CA LEU A 132 -1.95 1.83 -6.97
C LEU A 132 -0.83 1.57 -7.98
N LEU A 133 0.16 0.78 -7.60
CA LEU A 133 1.28 0.41 -8.47
C LEU A 133 0.91 -0.74 -9.40
N TRP A 134 0.23 -1.75 -8.87
CA TRP A 134 -0.29 -2.87 -9.64
C TRP A 134 -1.37 -3.64 -8.87
N GLN A 135 -2.15 -4.41 -9.61
CA GLN A 135 -3.08 -5.39 -9.07
C GLN A 135 -2.89 -6.75 -9.74
N ARG A 136 -3.19 -7.83 -9.01
CA ARG A 136 -3.17 -9.20 -9.52
C ARG A 136 -4.38 -9.96 -9.03
N THR A 137 -5.01 -10.72 -9.91
CA THR A 137 -6.05 -11.68 -9.51
C THR A 137 -5.38 -12.95 -8.99
N ALA A 138 -5.56 -13.24 -7.71
CA ALA A 138 -5.07 -14.45 -7.07
C ALA A 138 -5.98 -15.66 -7.35
N HIS A 139 -7.29 -15.43 -7.40
CA HIS A 139 -8.27 -16.47 -7.68
C HIS A 139 -9.53 -15.88 -8.33
N SER A 140 -10.28 -16.71 -9.06
CA SER A 140 -11.61 -16.37 -9.56
C SER A 140 -12.50 -17.59 -9.55
N GLY A 141 -13.75 -17.40 -9.14
CA GLY A 141 -14.72 -18.48 -9.05
C GLY A 141 -16.01 -18.05 -8.34
N PRO A 142 -17.07 -18.87 -8.43
CA PRO A 142 -18.29 -18.62 -7.68
C PRO A 142 -18.02 -18.82 -6.18
N MET A 143 -18.76 -18.09 -5.34
CA MET A 143 -18.76 -18.39 -3.91
C MET A 143 -19.64 -19.61 -3.62
N THR A 144 -19.04 -20.62 -2.99
CA THR A 144 -19.75 -21.85 -2.61
C THR A 144 -20.29 -21.80 -1.18
N ALA A 145 -19.93 -20.75 -0.42
CA ALA A 145 -20.27 -20.59 0.98
C ALA A 145 -21.01 -19.28 1.23
N THR A 146 -21.87 -19.32 2.24
CA THR A 146 -22.63 -18.16 2.72
C THR A 146 -21.70 -17.18 3.44
N ILE A 147 -21.83 -15.89 3.20
CA ILE A 147 -21.11 -14.87 3.95
C ILE A 147 -21.90 -14.48 5.20
N HIS A 148 -21.19 -14.24 6.32
CA HIS A 148 -21.87 -13.74 7.50
C HIS A 148 -22.36 -12.30 7.24
N PRO A 149 -23.63 -11.96 7.51
CA PRO A 149 -24.19 -10.63 7.21
C PRO A 149 -23.45 -9.45 7.88
N LYS A 150 -22.71 -9.76 8.95
CA LYS A 150 -21.89 -8.80 9.71
C LYS A 150 -20.38 -9.01 9.57
N ASN A 151 -19.89 -9.76 8.58
CA ASN A 151 -18.47 -9.61 8.27
C ASN A 151 -18.27 -8.13 7.94
N SER A 152 -17.62 -7.43 8.86
CA SER A 152 -17.61 -5.97 9.07
C SER A 152 -16.25 -5.42 8.79
#